data_AF-A0A3M1ZHK8-F1
#
_entry.id   AF-A0A3M1ZHK8-F1
#
_cell.length_a   1.000
_cell.length_b   1.000
_cell.length_c   1.000
_cell.angle_alpha   90.00
_cell.angle_beta   90.00
_cell.angle_gamma   90.00
#
_symmetry.space_group_name_H-M   'P 1'
#
loop_
_entity.id
_entity.type
_entity.pdbx_description
1 polymer ?
#
loop_
_entity_poly.entity_id
_entity_poly.type
_entity_poly.pdbx_seq_one_letter_code
_entity_poly.pdbx_strand_id
1 'polypeptide(L)'
;MDDLQSRIDALRRKLEQLPDDESSRLEALRQLEPEARELLSDAKNTPFEAAAQALFAQLARQSSAQATTAATVRGLVRRARIRIEIAGDDEDIDEAIDILAEALALNPEDSAVIQLLQEAATHNEQAARRVQDLFNRYGVDIAPAPHEDLPPTQPARDKDIAPYPTSAGYPAPEAEIRDRPQSDV
;
A
#
# COMPACT_ATOMS: atom_id res chain seq x y z
N MET A 1 20.83 39.18 18.37
CA MET A 1 21.14 38.06 19.28
C MET A 1 19.87 37.38 19.77
N ASP A 2 18.88 38.13 20.25
CA ASP A 2 17.57 37.57 20.68
C ASP A 2 16.79 36.88 19.53
N ASP A 3 17.00 37.31 18.29
CA ASP A 3 16.39 36.69 17.11
C ASP A 3 16.84 35.23 16.90
N LEU A 4 18.14 34.93 17.05
CA LEU A 4 18.66 33.57 16.90
C LEU A 4 18.15 32.64 18.00
N GLN A 5 18.12 33.12 19.24
CA GLN A 5 17.61 32.35 20.36
C GLN A 5 16.10 32.07 20.19
N SER A 6 15.34 33.07 19.75
CA SER A 6 13.92 32.91 19.44
C SER A 6 13.68 31.91 18.31
N ARG A 7 14.51 31.92 17.26
CA ARG A 7 14.42 30.96 16.15
C ARG A 7 14.78 29.53 16.58
N ILE A 8 15.79 29.37 17.44
CA ILE A 8 16.15 28.08 18.06
C ILE A 8 14.98 27.51 18.86
N ASP A 9 14.37 28.34 19.71
CA ASP A 9 13.25 27.92 20.55
C ASP A 9 12.00 27.63 19.69
N ALA A 10 11.77 28.39 18.62
CA ALA A 10 10.70 28.11 17.66
C ALA A 10 10.92 26.77 16.95
N LEU A 11 12.13 26.49 16.45
CA LEU A 11 12.44 25.23 15.78
C LEU A 11 12.32 24.03 16.72
N ARG A 12 12.74 24.18 17.98
CA ARG A 12 12.51 23.18 19.04
C ARG A 12 11.04 22.85 19.23
N ARG A 13 10.21 23.89 19.38
CA ARG A 13 8.76 23.71 19.54
C ARG A 13 8.14 23.01 18.34
N LYS A 14 8.56 23.36 17.11
CA LYS A 14 8.08 22.69 15.90
C LYS A 14 8.47 21.21 15.87
N LEU A 15 9.69 20.86 16.31
CA LEU A 15 10.14 19.47 16.42
C LEU A 15 9.37 18.69 17.51
N GLU A 16 9.00 19.34 18.61
CA GLU A 16 8.18 18.74 19.68
C GLU A 16 6.71 18.58 19.29
N GLN A 17 6.21 19.42 18.39
CA GLN A 17 4.83 19.42 17.90
C GLN A 17 4.66 18.67 16.57
N LEU A 18 5.62 17.80 16.22
CA LEU A 18 5.48 16.98 15.03
C LEU A 18 4.24 16.09 15.15
N PRO A 19 3.46 15.93 14.07
CA PRO A 19 2.29 15.06 14.07
C PRO A 19 2.67 13.61 14.36
N ASP A 20 1.71 12.85 14.87
CA ASP A 20 1.90 11.42 15.16
C ASP A 20 1.86 10.52 13.93
N ASP A 21 1.09 10.94 12.93
CA ASP A 21 0.99 10.33 11.60
C ASP A 21 2.33 10.38 10.87
N GLU A 22 2.79 9.22 10.37
CA GLU A 22 4.13 9.04 9.82
C GLU A 22 4.33 9.88 8.53
N SER A 23 3.31 9.96 7.68
CA SER A 23 3.36 10.67 6.40
C SER A 23 3.44 12.19 6.61
N SER A 24 2.60 12.68 7.51
CA SER A 24 2.56 14.08 7.94
C SER A 24 3.84 14.46 8.68
N ARG A 25 4.40 13.54 9.47
CA ARG A 25 5.67 13.74 10.18
C ARG A 25 6.83 13.85 9.21
N LEU A 26 6.91 12.98 8.20
CA LEU A 26 7.96 13.02 7.18
C LEU A 26 7.92 14.34 6.40
N GLU A 27 6.72 14.78 6.02
CA GLU A 27 6.53 16.05 5.32
C GLU A 27 6.93 17.24 6.20
N ALA A 28 6.51 17.25 7.47
CA ALA A 28 6.92 18.28 8.42
C ALA A 28 8.46 18.30 8.60
N LEU A 29 9.12 17.14 8.74
CA LEU A 29 10.58 17.07 8.83
C LEU A 29 11.28 17.65 7.60
N ARG A 30 10.76 17.37 6.39
CA ARG A 30 11.28 17.94 5.13
C ARG A 30 11.12 19.46 5.07
N GLN A 31 10.02 19.99 5.61
CA GLN A 31 9.79 21.43 5.68
C GLN A 31 10.67 22.13 6.71
N LEU A 32 11.03 21.45 7.80
CA LEU A 32 11.93 21.98 8.83
C LEU A 32 13.41 21.93 8.45
N GLU A 33 13.81 21.02 7.56
CA GLU A 33 15.21 20.88 7.10
C GLU A 33 15.82 22.19 6.56
N PRO A 34 15.18 22.92 5.62
CA PRO A 34 15.73 24.18 5.11
C PRO A 34 15.84 25.24 6.20
N GLU A 35 14.85 25.34 7.10
CA GLU A 35 14.85 26.29 8.23
C GLU A 35 16.01 25.98 9.21
N ALA A 36 16.25 24.70 9.50
CA ALA A 36 17.36 24.26 10.34
C ALA A 36 18.73 24.54 9.69
N ARG A 37 18.83 24.41 8.36
CA ARG A 37 20.06 24.67 7.60
C ARG A 37 20.39 26.16 7.54
N GLU A 38 19.37 27.00 7.36
CA GLU A 38 19.50 28.46 7.43
C GLU A 38 19.92 28.90 8.84
N LEU A 39 19.23 28.39 9.88
CA LEU A 39 19.58 28.66 11.28
C LEU A 39 21.02 28.28 11.60
N LEU A 40 21.49 27.12 11.11
CA LEU A 40 22.87 26.69 11.28
C LEU A 40 23.86 27.63 10.59
N SER A 41 23.52 28.15 9.42
CA SER A 41 24.34 29.13 8.70
C SER A 41 24.45 30.45 9.47
N ASP A 42 23.32 30.95 9.98
CA ASP A 42 23.26 32.22 10.72
C ASP A 42 23.90 32.14 12.11
N ALA A 43 23.86 30.97 12.74
CA ALA A 43 24.45 30.74 14.07
C ALA A 43 25.97 30.53 14.04
N LYS A 44 26.62 30.44 12.87
CA LYS A 44 28.07 30.21 12.78
C LYS A 44 28.87 31.29 13.50
N ASN A 45 29.90 30.86 14.25
CA ASN A 45 30.77 31.73 15.05
C ASN A 45 30.01 32.54 16.11
N THR A 46 28.82 32.09 16.53
CA THR A 46 28.07 32.67 17.64
C THR A 46 28.03 31.70 18.83
N PRO A 47 27.70 32.17 20.05
CA PRO A 47 27.49 31.27 21.19
C PRO A 47 26.38 30.24 20.98
N PHE A 48 25.50 30.45 19.99
CA PHE A 48 24.36 29.59 19.69
C PHE A 48 24.68 28.47 18.68
N GLU A 49 25.89 28.44 18.10
CA GLU A 49 26.27 27.48 17.07
C GLU A 49 26.06 26.03 17.52
N ALA A 50 26.50 25.70 18.74
CA ALA A 50 26.36 24.35 19.28
C ALA A 50 24.88 23.93 19.42
N ALA A 51 24.00 24.86 19.80
CA ALA A 51 22.57 24.59 19.91
C ALA A 51 21.92 24.36 18.53
N ALA A 52 22.28 25.16 17.53
CA ALA A 52 21.80 24.99 16.15
C ALA A 52 22.30 23.67 15.53
N GLN A 53 23.58 23.32 15.75
CA GLN A 53 24.15 22.04 15.32
C GLN A 53 23.43 20.84 15.95
N ALA A 54 23.12 20.92 17.25
CA ALA A 54 22.41 19.85 17.95
C ALA A 54 21.00 19.63 17.38
N LEU A 55 20.28 20.71 17.06
CA LEU A 55 18.94 20.63 16.46
C LEU A 55 18.99 20.06 15.04
N PHE A 56 19.92 20.52 14.22
CA PHE A 56 20.12 19.99 12.88
C PHE A 56 20.44 18.48 12.91
N ALA A 57 21.31 18.06 13.84
CA ALA A 57 21.65 16.65 14.02
C ALA A 57 20.48 15.81 14.56
N GLN A 58 19.58 16.39 15.36
CA GLN A 58 18.35 15.73 15.80
C GLN A 58 17.39 15.51 14.62
N LEU A 59 17.13 16.55 13.83
CA LEU A 59 16.27 16.49 12.65
C LEU A 59 16.79 15.47 11.63
N ALA A 60 18.09 15.51 11.34
CA ALA A 60 18.74 14.57 10.42
C ALA A 60 18.59 13.11 10.88
N ARG A 61 18.73 12.85 12.19
CA ARG A 61 18.54 11.50 12.74
C ARG A 61 17.10 11.01 12.59
N GLN A 62 16.11 11.85 12.91
CA GLN A 62 14.70 11.48 12.76
C GLN A 62 14.33 11.21 11.29
N SER A 63 14.75 12.09 10.37
CA SER A 63 14.54 11.91 8.93
C SER A 63 15.19 10.62 8.41
N SER A 64 16.42 10.33 8.83
CA SER A 64 17.13 9.10 8.41
C SER A 64 16.45 7.83 8.91
N ALA A 65 15.96 7.82 10.15
CA ALA A 65 15.28 6.67 10.73
C ALA A 65 13.99 6.36 9.95
N GLN A 66 13.18 7.37 9.65
CA GLN A 66 11.97 7.19 8.84
C GLN A 66 12.28 6.73 7.41
N ALA A 67 13.33 7.27 6.79
CA ALA A 67 13.76 6.81 5.47
C ALA A 67 14.15 5.33 5.46
N THR A 68 14.80 4.85 6.52
CA THR A 68 15.11 3.42 6.70
C THR A 68 13.84 2.59 6.86
N THR A 69 12.91 3.00 7.72
CA THR A 69 11.61 2.31 7.88
C THR A 69 10.87 2.20 6.56
N ALA A 70 10.75 3.31 5.80
CA ALA A 70 10.09 3.33 4.50
C ALA A 70 10.79 2.46 3.45
N ALA A 71 12.12 2.33 3.51
CA ALA A 71 12.85 1.40 2.64
C ALA A 71 12.56 -0.07 3.00
N THR A 72 12.53 -0.40 4.28
CA THR A 72 12.18 -1.74 4.78
C THR A 72 10.76 -2.14 4.38
N VAL A 73 9.78 -1.26 4.63
CA VAL A 73 8.37 -1.51 4.26
C VAL A 73 8.24 -1.75 2.75
N ARG A 74 8.87 -0.94 1.91
CA ARG A 74 8.88 -1.16 0.45
C ARG A 74 9.49 -2.50 0.06
N GLY A 75 10.53 -2.94 0.75
CA GLY A 75 11.15 -4.27 0.55
C GLY A 75 10.19 -5.41 0.90
N LEU A 76 9.48 -5.31 2.03
CA LEU A 76 8.47 -6.28 2.47
C LEU A 76 7.30 -6.34 1.50
N VAL A 77 6.73 -5.19 1.14
CA VAL A 77 5.66 -5.03 0.14
C VAL A 77 6.03 -5.70 -1.18
N ARG A 78 7.25 -5.46 -1.68
CA ARG A 78 7.73 -6.09 -2.91
C ARG A 78 7.80 -7.61 -2.80
N ARG A 79 8.27 -8.14 -1.68
CA ARG A 79 8.35 -9.60 -1.45
C ARG A 79 6.96 -10.24 -1.37
N ALA A 80 6.04 -9.64 -0.62
CA ALA A 80 4.67 -10.11 -0.51
C ALA A 80 3.96 -10.12 -1.87
N ARG A 81 4.09 -9.04 -2.63
CA ARG A 81 3.53 -8.93 -3.98
C ARG A 81 4.01 -10.03 -4.92
N ILE A 82 5.32 -10.33 -4.90
CA ILE A 82 5.88 -11.43 -5.71
C ILE A 82 5.22 -12.76 -5.36
N ARG A 83 4.98 -13.05 -4.08
CA ARG A 83 4.33 -14.30 -3.65
C ARG A 83 2.89 -14.38 -4.11
N ILE A 84 2.13 -13.30 -3.92
CA ILE A 84 0.72 -13.21 -4.32
C ILE A 84 0.58 -13.34 -5.85
N GLU A 85 1.38 -12.61 -6.63
CA GLU A 85 1.23 -12.53 -8.08
C GLU A 85 1.86 -13.70 -8.85
N ILE A 86 3.01 -14.23 -8.39
CA ILE A 86 3.82 -15.18 -9.18
C ILE A 86 3.61 -16.62 -8.74
N ALA A 87 3.44 -16.86 -7.44
CA ALA A 87 3.37 -18.21 -6.90
C ALA A 87 1.94 -18.60 -6.50
N GLY A 88 1.23 -17.68 -5.84
CA GLY A 88 -0.24 -17.64 -5.76
C GLY A 88 -0.93 -18.87 -5.18
N ASP A 89 -0.18 -19.80 -4.59
CA ASP A 89 -0.73 -20.96 -3.87
C ASP A 89 -1.05 -20.60 -2.41
N ASP A 90 -1.78 -21.48 -1.73
CA ASP A 90 -2.25 -21.19 -0.38
C ASP A 90 -1.10 -20.97 0.63
N GLU A 91 0.05 -21.63 0.43
CA GLU A 91 1.24 -21.47 1.29
C GLU A 91 1.88 -20.10 1.07
N ASP A 92 2.03 -19.68 -0.18
CA ASP A 92 2.56 -18.37 -0.55
C ASP A 92 1.66 -17.21 -0.11
N ILE A 93 0.33 -17.39 -0.11
CA ILE A 93 -0.61 -16.41 0.43
C ILE A 93 -0.45 -16.28 1.95
N ASP A 94 -0.37 -17.39 2.69
CA ASP A 94 -0.14 -17.35 4.14
C ASP A 94 1.20 -16.68 4.48
N GLU A 95 2.27 -17.00 3.74
CA GLU A 95 3.58 -16.33 3.90
C GLU A 95 3.52 -14.83 3.54
N ALA A 96 2.78 -14.46 2.49
CA ALA A 96 2.61 -13.06 2.12
C ALA A 96 1.89 -12.27 3.22
N ILE A 97 0.89 -12.86 3.86
CA ILE A 97 0.17 -12.24 4.99
C ILE A 97 1.12 -12.02 6.16
N ASP A 98 1.99 -12.98 6.49
CA ASP A 98 2.95 -12.83 7.59
C ASP A 98 3.98 -11.72 7.29
N ILE A 99 4.47 -11.63 6.06
CA ILE A 99 5.36 -10.55 5.61
C ILE A 99 4.65 -9.19 5.68
N LEU A 100 3.38 -9.11 5.25
CA LEU A 100 2.60 -7.88 5.30
C LEU A 100 2.23 -7.50 6.75
N ALA A 101 2.07 -8.46 7.65
CA ALA A 101 1.87 -8.20 9.06
C ALA A 101 3.11 -7.57 9.71
N GLU A 102 4.32 -8.00 9.33
CA GLU A 102 5.56 -7.33 9.73
C GLU A 102 5.63 -5.89 9.19
N ALA A 103 5.21 -5.67 7.94
CA ALA A 103 5.18 -4.34 7.34
C ALA A 103 4.17 -3.42 8.06
N LEU A 104 3.00 -3.95 8.42
CA LEU A 104 1.95 -3.24 9.16
C LEU A 104 2.39 -2.89 10.59
N ALA A 105 3.21 -3.73 11.22
CA ALA A 105 3.81 -3.44 12.52
C ALA A 105 4.79 -2.25 12.48
N LEU A 106 5.43 -2.01 11.32
CA LEU A 106 6.33 -0.88 11.10
C LEU A 106 5.59 0.39 10.69
N ASN A 107 4.55 0.25 9.87
CA ASN A 107 3.70 1.35 9.43
C ASN A 107 2.24 0.89 9.25
N PRO A 108 1.38 1.10 10.26
CA PRO A 108 -0.03 0.68 10.22
C PRO A 108 -0.87 1.40 9.15
N GLU A 109 -0.43 2.59 8.71
CA GLU A 109 -1.16 3.47 7.80
C GLU A 109 -0.66 3.34 6.35
N ASP A 110 0.24 2.38 6.06
CA ASP A 110 0.77 2.19 4.71
C ASP A 110 -0.31 1.65 3.77
N SER A 111 -0.76 2.51 2.85
CA SER A 111 -1.82 2.17 1.90
C SER A 111 -1.47 1.02 0.96
N ALA A 112 -0.19 0.83 0.62
CA ALA A 112 0.22 -0.28 -0.23
C ALA A 112 0.15 -1.62 0.52
N VAL A 113 0.54 -1.64 1.81
CA VAL A 113 0.38 -2.82 2.68
C VAL A 113 -1.11 -3.16 2.85
N ILE A 114 -1.96 -2.17 3.11
CA ILE A 114 -3.41 -2.38 3.29
C ILE A 114 -4.04 -2.94 2.01
N GLN A 115 -3.71 -2.39 0.84
CA GLN A 115 -4.22 -2.87 -0.45
C GLN A 115 -3.80 -4.32 -0.73
N LEU A 116 -2.54 -4.67 -0.48
CA LEU A 116 -2.05 -6.05 -0.68
C LEU A 116 -2.66 -7.05 0.31
N LEU A 117 -2.92 -6.63 1.55
CA LEU A 117 -3.65 -7.46 2.51
C LEU A 117 -5.09 -7.72 2.05
N GLN A 118 -5.77 -6.70 1.51
CA GLN A 118 -7.10 -6.87 0.92
C GLN A 118 -7.07 -7.80 -0.30
N GLU A 119 -6.06 -7.69 -1.16
CA GLU A 119 -5.86 -8.60 -2.29
C GLU A 119 -5.67 -10.04 -1.80
N ALA A 120 -4.76 -10.27 -0.86
CA ALA A 120 -4.52 -11.59 -0.25
C ALA A 120 -5.80 -12.20 0.37
N ALA A 121 -6.65 -11.37 0.98
CA ALA A 121 -7.93 -11.80 1.55
C ALA A 121 -8.92 -12.36 0.51
N THR A 122 -8.77 -12.03 -0.77
CA THR A 122 -9.65 -12.55 -1.83
C THR A 122 -9.32 -13.97 -2.27
N HIS A 123 -8.14 -14.49 -1.92
CA HIS A 123 -7.68 -15.80 -2.40
C HIS A 123 -8.42 -16.96 -1.72
N ASN A 124 -8.60 -16.92 -0.40
CA ASN A 124 -9.32 -17.96 0.34
C ASN A 124 -9.96 -17.42 1.64
N GLU A 125 -10.91 -18.18 2.20
CA GLU A 125 -11.63 -17.76 3.41
C GLU A 125 -10.74 -17.65 4.66
N GLN A 126 -9.67 -18.44 4.73
CA GLN A 126 -8.74 -18.41 5.87
C GLN A 126 -7.92 -17.11 5.87
N ALA A 127 -7.38 -16.73 4.72
CA ALA A 127 -6.68 -15.48 4.47
C ALA A 127 -7.57 -14.29 4.84
N ALA A 128 -8.83 -14.28 4.39
CA ALA A 128 -9.79 -13.23 4.76
C ALA A 128 -9.94 -13.07 6.28
N ARG A 129 -10.05 -14.17 7.03
CA ARG A 129 -10.16 -14.14 8.50
C ARG A 129 -8.88 -13.60 9.15
N ARG A 130 -7.70 -14.07 8.71
CA ARG A 130 -6.40 -13.60 9.23
C ARG A 130 -6.21 -12.10 9.00
N VAL A 131 -6.54 -11.64 7.80
CA VAL A 131 -6.45 -10.23 7.42
C VAL A 131 -7.41 -9.37 8.25
N GLN A 132 -8.64 -9.82 8.48
CA GLN A 132 -9.58 -9.13 9.35
C GLN A 132 -9.06 -9.03 10.79
N ASP A 133 -8.48 -10.11 11.34
CA ASP A 133 -7.88 -10.10 12.67
C ASP A 133 -6.69 -9.14 12.77
N LEU A 134 -5.87 -9.06 11.71
CA LEU A 134 -4.77 -8.09 11.62
C LEU A 134 -5.31 -6.65 11.63
N PHE A 135 -6.32 -6.33 10.81
CA PHE A 135 -6.90 -5.00 10.78
C PHE A 135 -7.52 -4.61 12.12
N ASN A 136 -8.23 -5.53 12.78
CA ASN A 136 -8.77 -5.32 14.12
C ASN A 136 -7.65 -5.05 15.14
N ARG A 137 -6.53 -5.77 15.05
CA ARG A 137 -5.39 -5.61 15.98
C ARG A 137 -4.66 -4.28 15.80
N TYR A 138 -4.51 -3.82 14.56
CA TYR A 138 -3.79 -2.59 14.25
C TYR A 138 -4.70 -1.35 14.12
N GLY A 139 -6.01 -1.49 14.36
CA GLY A 139 -6.97 -0.39 14.30
C GLY A 139 -7.16 0.20 12.90
N VAL A 140 -6.95 -0.62 11.86
CA VAL A 140 -7.15 -0.19 10.47
C VAL A 140 -8.65 -0.22 10.18
N ASP A 141 -9.29 0.93 10.23
CA ASP A 141 -10.70 1.09 9.84
C ASP A 141 -10.83 0.97 8.33
N ILE A 142 -11.09 -0.24 7.86
CA ILE A 142 -11.55 -0.46 6.51
C ILE A 142 -13.01 -0.11 6.50
N ALA A 143 -13.33 1.06 5.94
CA ALA A 143 -14.67 1.29 5.43
C ALA A 143 -14.99 0.09 4.52
N PRO A 144 -16.05 -0.69 4.81
CA PRO A 144 -16.37 -1.83 3.99
C PRO A 144 -16.45 -1.33 2.55
N ALA A 145 -15.64 -1.93 1.67
CA ALA A 145 -15.81 -1.71 0.24
C ALA A 145 -17.31 -1.84 -0.02
N PRO A 146 -17.97 -0.87 -0.70
CA PRO A 146 -19.37 -1.00 -0.99
C PRO A 146 -19.53 -2.36 -1.65
N HIS A 147 -20.26 -3.26 -0.99
CA HIS A 147 -20.65 -4.50 -1.58
C HIS A 147 -21.30 -4.10 -2.90
N GLU A 148 -20.61 -4.32 -4.03
CA GLU A 148 -21.31 -4.40 -5.29
C GLU A 148 -22.27 -5.56 -5.06
N ASP A 149 -23.52 -5.21 -4.75
CA ASP A 149 -24.67 -6.09 -4.83
C ASP A 149 -24.63 -6.69 -6.23
N LEU A 150 -23.95 -7.83 -6.36
CA LEU A 150 -24.10 -8.69 -7.51
C LEU A 150 -25.61 -8.96 -7.58
N PRO A 151 -26.30 -8.49 -8.63
CA PRO A 151 -27.72 -8.72 -8.73
C PRO A 151 -27.95 -10.23 -8.67
N PRO A 152 -28.95 -10.71 -7.93
CA PRO A 152 -29.20 -12.14 -7.79
C PRO A 152 -29.32 -12.74 -9.19
N THR A 153 -28.49 -13.75 -9.46
CA THR A 153 -28.56 -14.57 -10.67
C THR A 153 -29.99 -15.07 -10.81
N GLN A 154 -30.76 -14.40 -11.68
CA GLN A 154 -32.07 -14.89 -12.07
C GLN A 154 -31.83 -16.14 -12.92
N PRO A 155 -32.50 -17.27 -12.63
CA PRO A 155 -32.41 -18.44 -13.49
C PRO A 155 -32.87 -18.05 -14.89
N ALA A 156 -32.05 -18.42 -15.88
CA ALA A 156 -32.27 -18.12 -17.30
C ALA A 156 -33.71 -18.45 -17.70
N ARG A 157 -34.49 -17.41 -18.00
CA ARG A 157 -35.74 -17.56 -18.72
C ARG A 157 -35.41 -17.76 -20.19
N ASP A 158 -35.70 -18.96 -20.66
CA ASP A 158 -35.89 -19.32 -22.05
C ASP A 158 -36.59 -18.16 -22.79
N LYS A 159 -35.86 -17.54 -23.72
CA LYS A 159 -36.44 -16.61 -24.67
C LYS A 159 -36.24 -17.20 -26.05
N ASP A 160 -37.34 -17.76 -26.53
CA ASP A 160 -37.76 -17.93 -27.90
C ASP A 160 -36.82 -17.30 -28.95
N ILE A 161 -36.27 -18.19 -29.76
CA ILE A 161 -35.54 -17.91 -30.98
C ILE A 161 -36.52 -17.28 -31.98
N ALA A 162 -36.27 -16.03 -32.38
CA ALA A 162 -36.85 -15.43 -33.57
C ALA A 162 -35.74 -15.12 -34.59
N PRO A 163 -36.03 -15.19 -35.90
CA PRO A 163 -35.07 -15.59 -36.92
C PRO A 163 -34.19 -14.44 -37.40
N TYR A 164 -32.92 -14.75 -37.66
CA TYR A 164 -31.96 -13.82 -38.25
C TYR A 164 -32.29 -13.57 -39.73
N PRO A 165 -32.34 -12.30 -40.19
CA PRO A 165 -32.26 -11.99 -41.61
C PRO A 165 -30.79 -12.10 -42.08
N THR A 166 -30.59 -12.92 -43.09
CA THR A 166 -29.36 -13.12 -43.87
C THR A 166 -28.87 -11.83 -44.52
N SER A 167 -27.56 -11.52 -44.42
CA SER A 167 -26.71 -11.03 -45.55
C SER A 167 -25.31 -10.63 -45.06
N ALA A 168 -24.35 -11.57 -45.07
CA ALA A 168 -22.93 -11.33 -45.35
C ALA A 168 -22.14 -12.66 -45.27
N GLY A 169 -22.31 -13.52 -46.28
CA GLY A 169 -21.21 -14.16 -47.01
C GLY A 169 -19.99 -14.82 -46.34
N TYR A 170 -20.03 -15.29 -45.09
CA TYR A 170 -18.98 -16.17 -44.54
C TYR A 170 -19.55 -17.29 -43.66
N PRO A 171 -19.43 -18.58 -44.02
CA PRO A 171 -19.59 -19.65 -43.05
C PRO A 171 -18.38 -19.69 -42.10
N ALA A 172 -18.65 -19.83 -40.80
CA ALA A 172 -17.63 -20.04 -39.77
C ALA A 172 -16.93 -21.41 -39.98
N PRO A 173 -15.59 -21.48 -39.98
CA PRO A 173 -14.85 -22.68 -40.35
C PRO A 173 -14.67 -23.63 -39.16
N GLU A 174 -15.75 -24.18 -38.60
CA GLU A 174 -15.58 -25.10 -37.44
C GLU A 174 -16.47 -26.37 -37.48
N ALA A 175 -17.18 -26.63 -38.58
CA ALA A 175 -18.11 -27.77 -38.65
C ALA A 175 -17.56 -29.04 -39.32
N GLU A 176 -16.25 -29.16 -39.54
CA GLU A 176 -15.67 -30.25 -40.37
C GLU A 176 -14.73 -31.22 -39.60
N ILE A 177 -14.84 -31.31 -38.27
CA ILE A 177 -13.99 -32.22 -37.45
C ILE A 177 -14.78 -33.40 -36.84
N ARG A 178 -16.11 -33.47 -37.02
CA ARG A 178 -16.94 -34.55 -36.46
C ARG A 178 -17.74 -35.31 -37.51
N ASP A 179 -17.04 -35.87 -38.50
CA ASP A 179 -17.56 -37.07 -39.16
C ASP A 179 -16.40 -37.94 -39.71
N ARG A 180 -15.79 -38.72 -38.82
CA ARG A 180 -15.07 -39.94 -39.21
C ARG A 180 -15.91 -41.13 -38.75
N PRO A 181 -16.62 -41.84 -39.64
CA PRO A 181 -17.05 -43.18 -39.33
C PRO A 181 -15.87 -44.15 -39.47
N GLN A 182 -15.44 -44.75 -38.35
CA GLN A 182 -14.84 -46.09 -38.37
C GLN A 182 -15.98 -47.09 -38.61
N SER A 183 -15.88 -47.95 -39.61
CA SER A 183 -16.36 -49.36 -39.56
C SER A 183 -15.89 -50.14 -40.80
N ASP A 184 -15.32 -51.31 -40.49
CA ASP A 184 -14.88 -52.47 -41.28
C ASP A 184 -15.62 -52.79 -42.59
N VAL A 185 -14.88 -53.22 -43.63
CA VAL A 185 -14.77 -54.63 -44.15
C VAL A 185 -13.44 -54.79 -44.89
#